data_AF-A0A916MDL2-F1
#
_entry.id   AF-A0A916MDL2-F1
#
_cell.length_a   1.000
_cell.length_b   1.000
_cell.length_c   1.000
_cell.angle_alpha   90.00
_cell.angle_beta   90.00
_cell.angle_gamma   90.00
#
_symmetry.space_group_name_H-M   'P 1'
#
loop_
_entity.id
_entity.type
_entity.pdbx_description
1 polymer ?
#
loop_
_entity_poly.entity_id
_entity_poly.type
_entity_poly.pdbx_seq_one_letter_code
_entity_poly.pdbx_strand_id
1 'polypeptide(L)'
;MSPHAALRDGSRAVFKRIENFLDACFGPADNPLRHLGAMGLYFLWILSATGLYLYIVIDTSIEGVYSSIGHLSNEQWYFGGILRSLHRYATDAFIIVTFLHILREWAYDRYSGFRLFSWMTGIPLVWLLYMSAIGGYWIVWDRLAQFSALATAELFDWLAIATEPAARNFLVPEAVSDRFFTFLVYIHIGFPLFLILGAWAHVNRISGVDHMPAKRLAWGTFLTLLVLSLAIPAHSDAQADLMQVPLDTRIDWLALFLNPLMYETSAGTVWALVFGFTLLLIALPLLPRGTRPAVAKVDAPNCNGCRRCYMDCPYAAVTMAPHPDKPKHQIAVVDADNCAACGICVGACPSSTPFRSGEALVTGIDMPQQPINALRQELEQRLAALAGRTKIVVFGCASGADVAALESADTAAFTRICSGMLPPSFVEYALRGGADGVLVTGCREGGCPFRFGDAWTAARLARSREPHLRVQVPAGRLREYRADPADAAALAAALAEFRTDLETATGDDSRLVPYHRRTIHHVH
;
A
#
# COMPACT_ATOMS: atom_id res chain seq x y z
N MET A 1 17.78 19.26 -10.73
CA MET A 1 16.67 18.56 -10.05
C MET A 1 15.43 19.43 -10.16
N SER A 2 14.28 18.91 -10.61
CA SER A 2 13.08 19.75 -10.80
C SER A 2 12.50 20.21 -9.44
N PRO A 3 11.81 21.37 -9.37
CA PRO A 3 11.15 21.82 -8.14
C PRO A 3 10.17 20.78 -7.58
N HIS A 4 9.46 20.09 -8.46
CA HIS A 4 8.56 18.97 -8.11
C HIS A 4 9.31 17.81 -7.45
N ALA A 5 10.48 17.42 -7.98
CA ALA A 5 11.28 16.35 -7.38
C ALA A 5 11.79 16.74 -5.98
N ALA A 6 12.22 18.00 -5.80
CA ALA A 6 12.65 18.51 -4.50
C ALA A 6 11.52 18.50 -3.46
N LEU A 7 10.33 18.99 -3.83
CA LEU A 7 9.15 19.01 -2.96
C LEU A 7 8.72 17.59 -2.57
N ARG A 8 8.72 16.66 -3.53
CA ARG A 8 8.40 15.26 -3.31
C ARG A 8 9.41 14.60 -2.37
N ASP A 9 10.70 14.81 -2.59
CA ASP A 9 11.76 14.22 -1.78
C ASP A 9 11.72 14.73 -0.33
N GLY A 10 11.40 16.03 -0.14
CA GLY A 10 11.12 16.61 1.17
C GLY A 10 9.90 15.97 1.84
N SER A 11 8.79 15.83 1.10
CA SER A 11 7.57 15.19 1.60
C SER A 11 7.81 13.72 2.00
N ARG A 12 8.56 12.98 1.18
CA ARG A 12 8.98 11.60 1.48
C ARG A 12 9.83 11.54 2.76
N ALA A 13 10.73 12.50 2.96
CA ALA A 13 11.53 12.56 4.18
C ALA A 13 10.65 12.81 5.43
N VAL A 14 9.63 13.67 5.32
CA VAL A 14 8.65 13.89 6.39
C VAL A 14 7.87 12.61 6.69
N PHE A 15 7.32 11.94 5.67
CA PHE A 15 6.64 10.65 5.86
C PHE A 15 7.52 9.63 6.57
N LYS A 16 8.77 9.45 6.12
CA LYS A 16 9.70 8.52 6.77
C LYS A 16 9.94 8.85 8.25
N ARG A 17 10.05 10.13 8.61
CA ARG A 17 10.22 10.53 10.02
C ARG A 17 9.00 10.18 10.86
N ILE A 18 7.80 10.43 10.34
CA ILE A 18 6.55 10.11 11.04
C ILE A 18 6.36 8.58 11.12
N GLU A 19 6.63 7.85 10.04
CA GLU A 19 6.59 6.39 10.02
C GLU A 19 7.57 5.82 11.06
N ASN A 20 8.80 6.31 11.14
CA ASN A 20 9.77 5.86 12.14
C ASN A 20 9.33 6.17 13.58
N PHE A 21 8.71 7.33 13.82
CA PHE A 21 8.15 7.66 15.13
C PHE A 21 7.00 6.71 15.51
N LEU A 22 6.07 6.45 14.58
CA LEU A 22 4.95 5.53 14.80
C LEU A 22 5.42 4.07 14.93
N ASP A 23 6.47 3.66 14.22
CA ASP A 23 7.09 2.35 14.41
C ASP A 23 7.57 2.15 15.85
N ALA A 24 8.09 3.20 16.49
CA ALA A 24 8.52 3.14 17.89
C ALA A 24 7.34 3.03 18.87
N CYS A 25 6.21 3.67 18.55
CA CYS A 25 5.01 3.66 19.41
C CYS A 25 4.18 2.39 19.27
N PHE A 26 3.98 1.89 18.05
CA PHE A 26 3.05 0.80 17.74
C PHE A 26 3.75 -0.50 17.35
N GLY A 27 5.02 -0.43 16.95
CA GLY A 27 5.71 -1.51 16.24
C GLY A 27 5.54 -1.38 14.72
N PRO A 28 6.54 -1.81 13.91
CA PRO A 28 6.48 -1.67 12.45
C PRO A 28 5.28 -2.37 11.80
N ALA A 29 4.88 -3.52 12.33
CA ALA A 29 3.77 -4.31 11.81
C ALA A 29 2.39 -3.64 12.02
N ASP A 30 2.24 -2.81 13.04
CA ASP A 30 0.97 -2.17 13.43
C ASP A 30 0.95 -0.65 13.12
N ASN A 31 1.95 -0.13 12.40
CA ASN A 31 2.03 1.30 12.06
C ASN A 31 0.90 1.74 11.10
N PRO A 32 0.01 2.67 11.50
CA PRO A 32 -1.13 3.09 10.68
C PRO A 32 -0.75 3.63 9.28
N LEU A 33 0.37 4.36 9.17
CA LEU A 33 0.79 4.96 7.90
C LEU A 33 1.26 3.91 6.88
N ARG A 34 1.70 2.74 7.34
CA ARG A 34 2.06 1.61 6.48
C ARG A 34 0.82 0.85 5.98
N HIS A 35 -0.34 1.04 6.64
CA HIS A 35 -1.61 0.35 6.36
C HIS A 35 -2.69 1.23 5.69
N LEU A 36 -2.37 2.44 5.21
CA LEU A 36 -3.38 3.39 4.72
C LEU A 36 -4.37 2.82 3.68
N GLY A 37 -3.91 2.00 2.72
CA GLY A 37 -4.80 1.37 1.74
C GLY A 37 -5.78 0.37 2.38
N ALA A 38 -5.27 -0.48 3.28
CA ALA A 38 -6.07 -1.46 4.00
C ALA A 38 -7.04 -0.80 4.99
N MET A 39 -6.61 0.28 5.65
CA MET A 39 -7.45 1.12 6.51
C MET A 39 -8.59 1.78 5.72
N GLY A 40 -8.34 2.23 4.49
CA GLY A 40 -9.39 2.77 3.62
C GLY A 40 -10.49 1.73 3.32
N LEU A 41 -10.10 0.52 2.92
CA LEU A 41 -11.05 -0.58 2.74
C LEU A 41 -11.76 -0.96 4.05
N TYR A 42 -11.05 -0.93 5.17
CA TYR A 42 -11.60 -1.23 6.48
C TYR A 42 -12.71 -0.26 6.88
N PHE A 43 -12.50 1.05 6.72
CA PHE A 43 -13.54 2.03 6.99
C PHE A 43 -14.71 1.91 6.01
N LEU A 44 -14.45 1.61 4.74
CA LEU A 44 -15.52 1.33 3.77
C LEU A 44 -16.39 0.14 4.24
N TRP A 45 -15.81 -0.90 4.82
CA TRP A 45 -16.58 -2.01 5.38
C TRP A 45 -17.38 -1.63 6.62
N ILE A 46 -16.80 -0.84 7.54
CA ILE A 46 -17.54 -0.31 8.70
C ILE A 46 -18.73 0.53 8.23
N LEU A 47 -18.52 1.44 7.29
CA LEU A 47 -19.55 2.31 6.72
C LEU A 47 -20.64 1.50 6.00
N SER A 48 -20.26 0.49 5.23
CA SER A 48 -21.22 -0.37 4.54
C SER A 48 -22.10 -1.14 5.54
N ALA A 49 -21.50 -1.71 6.59
CA ALA A 49 -22.24 -2.47 7.60
C ALA A 49 -23.16 -1.58 8.46
N THR A 50 -22.62 -0.47 8.95
CA THR A 50 -23.38 0.50 9.76
C THR A 50 -24.47 1.19 8.94
N GLY A 51 -24.18 1.57 7.69
CA GLY A 51 -25.12 2.21 6.77
C GLY A 51 -26.26 1.28 6.35
N LEU A 52 -25.98 0.00 6.11
CA LEU A 52 -27.03 -1.00 5.84
C LEU A 52 -28.03 -1.10 6.98
N TYR A 53 -27.56 -1.16 8.23
CA TYR A 53 -28.46 -1.17 9.37
C TYR A 53 -29.26 0.12 9.47
N LEU A 54 -28.60 1.29 9.39
CA LEU A 54 -29.27 2.58 9.47
C LEU A 54 -30.37 2.70 8.41
N TYR A 55 -30.10 2.29 7.18
CA TYR A 55 -31.10 2.26 6.11
C TYR A 55 -32.34 1.40 6.45
N ILE A 56 -32.17 0.26 7.12
CA ILE A 56 -33.29 -0.61 7.50
C ILE A 56 -34.21 0.04 8.53
N VAL A 57 -33.67 0.92 9.38
CA VAL A 57 -34.39 1.46 10.55
C VAL A 57 -34.85 2.92 10.40
N ILE A 58 -34.30 3.68 9.45
CA ILE A 58 -34.73 5.07 9.22
C ILE A 58 -36.04 5.12 8.42
N ASP A 59 -36.86 6.13 8.72
CA ASP A 59 -38.00 6.50 7.89
C ASP A 59 -37.51 7.42 6.75
N THR A 60 -37.90 7.13 5.51
CA THR A 60 -37.50 7.90 4.33
C THR A 60 -38.55 8.91 3.85
N SER A 61 -39.59 9.17 4.66
CA SER A 61 -40.58 10.23 4.43
C SER A 61 -40.10 11.59 4.91
N ILE A 62 -40.65 12.68 4.34
CA ILE A 62 -40.31 14.05 4.73
C ILE A 62 -40.65 14.36 6.19
N GLU A 63 -41.77 13.82 6.69
CA GLU A 63 -42.23 14.04 8.06
C GLU A 63 -41.49 13.14 9.07
N GLY A 64 -41.07 11.94 8.65
CA GLY A 64 -40.49 10.91 9.50
C GLY A 64 -38.96 10.89 9.57
N VAL A 65 -38.25 11.43 8.57
CA VAL A 65 -36.79 11.25 8.49
C VAL A 65 -36.04 11.90 9.66
N TYR A 66 -36.35 13.15 9.98
CA TYR A 66 -35.70 13.85 11.10
C TYR A 66 -36.06 13.24 12.46
N SER A 67 -37.33 12.88 12.64
CA SER A 67 -37.83 12.32 13.90
C SER A 67 -37.33 10.90 14.15
N SER A 68 -37.28 10.03 13.13
CA SER A 68 -36.73 8.67 13.23
C SER A 68 -35.23 8.66 13.59
N ILE A 69 -34.47 9.58 13.01
CA ILE A 69 -33.06 9.78 13.33
C ILE A 69 -32.87 10.31 14.76
N GLY A 70 -33.75 11.20 15.21
CA GLY A 70 -33.83 11.65 16.60
C GLY A 70 -34.12 10.51 17.57
N HIS A 71 -35.07 9.64 17.24
CA HIS A 71 -35.42 8.45 18.02
C HIS A 71 -34.23 7.49 18.15
N LEU A 72 -33.53 7.21 17.05
CA LEU A 72 -32.30 6.40 17.05
C LEU A 72 -31.24 6.96 18.01
N SER A 73 -31.09 8.29 18.03
CA SER A 73 -30.02 8.96 18.78
C SER A 73 -30.34 9.11 20.26
N ASN A 74 -31.61 9.33 20.61
CA ASN A 74 -32.04 9.67 21.97
C ASN A 74 -32.72 8.51 22.70
N GLU A 75 -33.60 7.76 22.02
CA GLU A 75 -34.38 6.67 22.63
C GLU A 75 -33.66 5.33 22.49
N GLN A 76 -33.15 5.02 21.29
CA GLN A 76 -32.33 3.83 21.03
C GLN A 76 -30.82 4.13 21.15
N TRP A 77 -30.43 5.06 22.03
CA TRP A 77 -29.05 5.56 22.13
C TRP A 77 -28.02 4.43 22.29
N TYR A 78 -28.36 3.36 23.00
CA TYR A 78 -27.49 2.23 23.34
C TYR A 78 -27.02 1.40 22.14
N PHE A 79 -27.74 1.47 21.01
CA PHE A 79 -27.35 0.77 19.79
C PHE A 79 -27.46 1.68 18.58
N GLY A 80 -28.63 2.26 18.33
CA GLY A 80 -28.85 3.19 17.21
C GLY A 80 -27.96 4.42 17.30
N GLY A 81 -27.90 5.07 18.47
CA GLY A 81 -27.06 6.24 18.70
C GLY A 81 -25.56 5.96 18.56
N ILE A 82 -25.08 4.83 19.12
CA ILE A 82 -23.71 4.37 18.95
C ILE A 82 -23.41 4.10 17.48
N LEU A 83 -24.27 3.36 16.79
CA LEU A 83 -24.03 2.97 15.40
C LEU A 83 -24.04 4.18 14.45
N ARG A 84 -24.93 5.15 14.69
CA ARG A 84 -24.96 6.43 13.98
C ARG A 84 -23.65 7.20 14.19
N SER A 85 -23.21 7.30 15.44
CA SER A 85 -21.94 7.97 15.78
C SER A 85 -20.74 7.26 15.17
N LEU A 86 -20.73 5.93 15.17
CA LEU A 86 -19.70 5.12 14.55
C LEU A 86 -19.66 5.33 13.03
N HIS A 87 -20.83 5.36 12.36
CA HIS A 87 -20.94 5.66 10.94
C HIS A 87 -20.37 7.05 10.62
N ARG A 88 -20.65 8.04 11.48
CA ARG A 88 -20.10 9.40 11.35
C ARG A 88 -18.57 9.40 11.51
N TYR A 89 -18.04 8.93 12.64
CA TYR A 89 -16.60 8.97 12.88
C TYR A 89 -15.80 8.10 11.90
N ALA A 90 -16.37 7.00 11.41
CA ALA A 90 -15.77 6.20 10.35
C ALA A 90 -15.69 6.96 9.02
N THR A 91 -16.67 7.84 8.72
CA THR A 91 -16.64 8.72 7.54
C THR A 91 -15.46 9.67 7.63
N ASP A 92 -15.28 10.32 8.78
CA ASP A 92 -14.17 11.26 9.01
C ASP A 92 -12.82 10.56 8.88
N ALA A 93 -12.68 9.40 9.52
CA ALA A 93 -11.47 8.60 9.43
C ALA A 93 -11.19 8.14 7.99
N PHE A 94 -12.23 7.82 7.21
CA PHE A 94 -12.08 7.40 5.81
C PHE A 94 -11.60 8.55 4.92
N ILE A 95 -12.11 9.77 5.11
CA ILE A 95 -11.65 10.97 4.39
C ILE A 95 -10.18 11.23 4.69
N ILE A 96 -9.80 11.24 5.99
CA ILE A 96 -8.41 11.49 6.42
C ILE A 96 -7.45 10.44 5.83
N VAL A 97 -7.80 9.15 5.96
CA VAL A 97 -6.95 8.07 5.43
C VAL A 97 -6.84 8.11 3.92
N THR A 98 -7.92 8.45 3.20
CA THR A 98 -7.88 8.58 1.74
C THR A 98 -6.95 9.71 1.31
N PHE A 99 -7.02 10.86 1.97
CA PHE A 99 -6.11 11.98 1.69
C PHE A 99 -4.65 11.61 1.98
N LEU A 100 -4.38 11.00 3.14
CA LEU A 100 -3.05 10.52 3.49
C LEU A 100 -2.54 9.45 2.52
N HIS A 101 -3.42 8.57 2.03
CA HIS A 101 -3.09 7.55 1.04
C HIS A 101 -2.62 8.18 -0.28
N ILE A 102 -3.37 9.15 -0.82
CA ILE A 102 -3.00 9.86 -2.05
C ILE A 102 -1.67 10.60 -1.88
N LEU A 103 -1.53 11.34 -0.76
CA LEU A 103 -0.33 12.13 -0.48
C LEU A 103 0.90 11.22 -0.31
N ARG A 104 0.75 10.08 0.37
CA ARG A 104 1.83 9.11 0.56
C ARG A 104 2.23 8.47 -0.77
N GLU A 105 1.29 8.00 -1.56
CA GLU A 105 1.62 7.36 -2.84
C GLU A 105 2.25 8.36 -3.83
N TRP A 106 1.86 9.65 -3.77
CA TRP A 106 2.59 10.71 -4.46
C TRP A 106 4.02 10.92 -3.94
N ALA A 107 4.20 11.05 -2.62
CA ALA A 107 5.51 11.28 -2.00
C ALA A 107 6.50 10.14 -2.29
N TYR A 108 6.01 8.91 -2.37
CA TYR A 108 6.82 7.72 -2.68
C TYR A 108 6.97 7.42 -4.18
N ASP A 109 6.50 8.30 -5.07
CA ASP A 109 6.54 8.14 -6.54
C ASP A 109 5.77 6.91 -7.05
N ARG A 110 4.68 6.56 -6.39
CA ARG A 110 3.87 5.35 -6.62
C ARG A 110 2.61 5.61 -7.43
N TYR A 111 2.67 6.53 -8.38
CA TYR A 111 1.52 6.96 -9.20
C TYR A 111 1.74 6.78 -10.72
N SER A 112 2.74 6.00 -11.11
CA SER A 112 3.13 5.85 -12.52
C SER A 112 3.69 4.48 -12.86
N GLY A 113 4.04 4.29 -14.14
CA GLY A 113 4.51 3.01 -14.67
C GLY A 113 3.45 1.94 -14.41
N PHE A 114 3.84 0.85 -13.76
CA PHE A 114 2.93 -0.25 -13.41
C PHE A 114 1.81 0.14 -12.43
N ARG A 115 1.92 1.28 -11.72
CA ARG A 115 0.88 1.79 -10.81
C ARG A 115 -0.03 2.82 -11.45
N LEU A 116 0.20 3.19 -12.71
CA LEU A 116 -0.61 4.19 -13.41
C LEU A 116 -2.10 3.83 -13.38
N PHE A 117 -2.43 2.56 -13.61
CA PHE A 117 -3.81 2.09 -13.62
C PHE A 117 -4.50 2.31 -12.27
N SER A 118 -3.88 1.89 -11.16
CA SER A 118 -4.42 2.12 -9.81
C SER A 118 -4.55 3.61 -9.51
N TRP A 119 -3.57 4.44 -9.88
CA TRP A 119 -3.66 5.88 -9.68
C TRP A 119 -4.85 6.50 -10.43
N MET A 120 -4.98 6.21 -11.73
CA MET A 120 -6.05 6.76 -12.57
C MET A 120 -7.44 6.31 -12.14
N THR A 121 -7.59 5.05 -11.72
CA THR A 121 -8.85 4.51 -11.19
C THR A 121 -9.17 5.03 -9.79
N GLY A 122 -8.19 5.50 -9.02
CA GLY A 122 -8.39 6.11 -7.71
C GLY A 122 -8.99 7.53 -7.76
N ILE A 123 -8.75 8.28 -8.84
CA ILE A 123 -9.21 9.68 -8.95
C ILE A 123 -10.75 9.77 -8.91
N PRO A 124 -11.53 8.98 -9.67
CA PRO A 124 -12.99 8.97 -9.55
C PRO A 124 -13.49 8.54 -8.16
N LEU A 125 -12.74 7.72 -7.41
CA LEU A 125 -13.15 7.28 -6.07
C LEU A 125 -13.17 8.42 -5.07
N VAL A 126 -12.30 9.43 -5.23
CA VAL A 126 -12.30 10.63 -4.38
C VAL A 126 -13.61 11.40 -4.55
N TRP A 127 -14.10 11.52 -5.78
CA TRP A 127 -15.40 12.14 -6.08
C TRP A 127 -16.55 11.33 -5.48
N LEU A 128 -16.58 10.02 -5.69
CA LEU A 128 -17.61 9.15 -5.12
C LEU A 128 -17.63 9.18 -3.60
N LEU A 129 -16.45 9.22 -2.95
CA LEU A 129 -16.31 9.38 -1.51
C LEU A 129 -16.94 10.70 -1.05
N TYR A 130 -16.57 11.81 -1.69
CA TYR A 130 -17.05 13.13 -1.32
C TYR A 130 -18.58 13.26 -1.51
N MET A 131 -19.10 12.79 -2.64
CA MET A 131 -20.54 12.79 -2.94
C MET A 131 -21.32 11.90 -1.96
N SER A 132 -20.77 10.74 -1.59
CA SER A 132 -21.37 9.87 -0.58
C SER A 132 -21.37 10.54 0.80
N ALA A 133 -20.25 11.16 1.20
CA ALA A 133 -20.14 11.86 2.47
C ALA A 133 -21.19 12.98 2.57
N ILE A 134 -21.26 13.89 1.60
CA ILE A 134 -22.28 14.97 1.58
C ILE A 134 -23.69 14.41 1.61
N GLY A 135 -24.00 13.42 0.76
CA GLY A 135 -25.34 12.83 0.71
C GLY A 135 -25.81 12.25 2.05
N GLY A 136 -24.87 11.75 2.87
CA GLY A 136 -25.16 11.25 4.22
C GLY A 136 -25.62 12.34 5.18
N TYR A 137 -25.10 13.56 5.06
CA TYR A 137 -25.59 14.70 5.85
C TYR A 137 -26.99 15.10 5.42
N TRP A 138 -27.28 15.09 4.13
CA TRP A 138 -28.58 15.53 3.61
C TRP A 138 -29.73 14.65 4.12
N ILE A 139 -29.49 13.36 4.33
CA ILE A 139 -30.48 12.43 4.88
C ILE A 139 -30.92 12.83 6.30
N VAL A 140 -30.08 13.52 7.09
CA VAL A 140 -30.44 13.92 8.47
C VAL A 140 -31.54 14.98 8.50
N TRP A 141 -31.58 15.83 7.48
CA TRP A 141 -32.55 16.94 7.35
C TRP A 141 -32.62 17.90 8.55
N ASP A 142 -31.48 18.20 9.14
CA ASP A 142 -31.31 19.29 10.10
C ASP A 142 -30.87 20.60 9.42
N ARG A 143 -30.66 21.67 10.19
CA ARG A 143 -30.19 22.97 9.67
C ARG A 143 -28.89 22.86 8.89
N LEU A 144 -27.96 21.99 9.29
CA LEU A 144 -26.71 21.75 8.57
C LEU A 144 -26.94 21.07 7.22
N ALA A 145 -27.83 20.09 7.18
CA ALA A 145 -28.28 19.46 5.94
C ALA A 145 -28.89 20.48 4.97
N GLN A 146 -29.80 21.33 5.45
CA GLN A 146 -30.42 22.39 4.64
C GLN A 146 -29.38 23.35 4.06
N PHE A 147 -28.46 23.85 4.89
CA PHE A 147 -27.37 24.71 4.46
C PHE A 147 -26.51 24.02 3.38
N SER A 148 -26.07 22.80 3.63
CA SER A 148 -25.20 22.07 2.69
C SER A 148 -25.91 21.74 1.37
N ALA A 149 -27.18 21.36 1.42
CA ALA A 149 -27.97 21.06 0.23
C ALA A 149 -28.17 22.31 -0.63
N LEU A 150 -28.56 23.44 -0.03
CA LEU A 150 -28.68 24.73 -0.72
C LEU A 150 -27.35 25.18 -1.33
N ALA A 151 -26.28 25.20 -0.53
CA ALA A 151 -24.96 25.62 -0.97
C ALA A 151 -24.40 24.74 -2.10
N THR A 152 -24.66 23.43 -2.05
CA THR A 152 -24.25 22.51 -3.12
C THR A 152 -25.09 22.71 -4.37
N ALA A 153 -26.40 22.95 -4.24
CA ALA A 153 -27.25 23.27 -5.37
C ALA A 153 -26.83 24.56 -6.08
N GLU A 154 -26.54 25.63 -5.31
CA GLU A 154 -25.99 26.89 -5.84
C GLU A 154 -24.64 26.68 -6.55
N LEU A 155 -23.78 25.82 -5.99
CA LEU A 155 -22.51 25.45 -6.61
C LEU A 155 -22.73 24.78 -7.98
N PHE A 156 -23.71 23.89 -8.10
CA PHE A 156 -24.04 23.25 -9.38
C PHE A 156 -24.74 24.21 -10.36
N ASP A 157 -25.57 25.12 -9.87
CA ASP A 157 -26.25 26.13 -10.70
C ASP A 157 -25.24 27.05 -11.41
N TRP A 158 -24.10 27.31 -10.79
CA TRP A 158 -22.99 28.04 -11.43
C TRP A 158 -22.45 27.36 -12.70
N LEU A 159 -22.51 26.02 -12.79
CA LEU A 159 -22.09 25.30 -14.01
C LEU A 159 -23.11 25.44 -15.16
N ALA A 160 -24.31 25.96 -14.88
CA ALA A 160 -25.37 26.18 -15.87
C ALA A 160 -25.70 24.94 -16.73
N ILE A 161 -25.61 23.74 -16.16
CA ILE A 161 -25.89 22.48 -16.85
C ILE A 161 -27.40 22.31 -17.08
N ALA A 162 -28.22 22.76 -16.12
CA ALA A 162 -29.67 22.73 -16.18
C ALA A 162 -30.25 24.10 -16.54
N THR A 163 -31.42 24.10 -17.18
CA THR A 163 -32.15 25.33 -17.55
C THR A 163 -32.79 26.02 -16.37
N GLU A 164 -33.22 25.26 -15.35
CA GLU A 164 -33.77 25.80 -14.11
C GLU A 164 -32.76 25.63 -12.96
N PRO A 165 -32.55 26.65 -12.12
CA PRO A 165 -31.70 26.54 -10.94
C PRO A 165 -32.20 25.48 -9.96
N ALA A 166 -31.36 24.51 -9.64
CA ALA A 166 -31.63 23.45 -8.67
C ALA A 166 -31.81 24.01 -7.26
N ALA A 167 -31.14 25.12 -6.91
CA ALA A 167 -31.27 25.77 -5.60
C ALA A 167 -32.71 26.18 -5.28
N ARG A 168 -33.53 26.47 -6.31
CA ARG A 168 -34.96 26.79 -6.15
C ARG A 168 -35.73 25.69 -5.42
N ASN A 169 -35.36 24.42 -5.61
CA ASN A 169 -36.04 23.29 -4.99
C ASN A 169 -35.86 23.26 -3.46
N PHE A 170 -34.91 24.02 -2.92
CA PHE A 170 -34.63 24.15 -1.49
C PHE A 170 -35.15 25.45 -0.88
N LEU A 171 -35.86 26.28 -1.65
CA LEU A 171 -36.43 27.55 -1.20
C LEU A 171 -37.96 27.50 -1.04
N VAL A 172 -38.59 26.43 -1.50
CA VAL A 172 -40.04 26.27 -1.54
C VAL A 172 -40.41 24.93 -0.91
N PRO A 173 -41.18 24.89 0.19
CA PRO A 173 -41.51 23.64 0.88
C PRO A 173 -42.17 22.59 0.00
N GLU A 174 -43.00 23.01 -0.95
CA GLU A 174 -43.72 22.13 -1.87
C GLU A 174 -42.79 21.39 -2.86
N ALA A 175 -41.56 21.86 -3.04
CA ALA A 175 -40.57 21.21 -3.91
C ALA A 175 -39.86 20.03 -3.22
N VAL A 176 -39.84 20.01 -1.88
CA VAL A 176 -39.27 18.91 -1.09
C VAL A 176 -40.40 17.90 -0.78
N SER A 177 -40.26 16.67 -1.26
CA SER A 177 -41.29 15.62 -1.15
C SER A 177 -40.71 14.29 -0.68
N ASP A 178 -41.56 13.34 -0.30
CA ASP A 178 -41.13 11.96 0.03
C ASP A 178 -40.30 11.31 -1.08
N ARG A 179 -40.63 11.63 -2.35
CA ARG A 179 -39.86 11.15 -3.51
C ARG A 179 -38.45 11.73 -3.55
N PHE A 180 -38.27 12.98 -3.12
CA PHE A 180 -36.96 13.61 -3.03
C PHE A 180 -36.08 12.90 -1.99
N PHE A 181 -36.59 12.61 -0.79
CA PHE A 181 -35.84 11.88 0.24
C PHE A 181 -35.53 10.44 -0.16
N THR A 182 -36.52 9.76 -0.73
CA THR A 182 -36.34 8.41 -1.28
C THR A 182 -35.23 8.40 -2.33
N PHE A 183 -35.22 9.38 -3.24
CA PHE A 183 -34.16 9.56 -4.24
C PHE A 183 -32.80 9.86 -3.60
N LEU A 184 -32.76 10.71 -2.57
CA LEU A 184 -31.54 11.02 -1.83
C LEU A 184 -30.91 9.78 -1.20
N VAL A 185 -31.74 8.96 -0.54
CA VAL A 185 -31.32 7.69 0.06
C VAL A 185 -30.79 6.74 -1.02
N TYR A 186 -31.47 6.61 -2.16
CA TYR A 186 -30.97 5.78 -3.26
C TYR A 186 -29.63 6.26 -3.82
N ILE A 187 -29.45 7.57 -3.98
CA ILE A 187 -28.17 8.15 -4.41
C ILE A 187 -27.07 7.87 -3.37
N HIS A 188 -27.37 8.08 -2.10
CA HIS A 188 -26.41 7.86 -1.02
C HIS A 188 -26.02 6.39 -0.87
N ILE A 189 -26.89 5.44 -1.21
CA ILE A 189 -26.54 4.01 -1.29
C ILE A 189 -25.80 3.70 -2.60
N GLY A 190 -26.21 4.32 -3.70
CA GLY A 190 -25.63 4.12 -5.02
C GLY A 190 -24.15 4.48 -5.09
N PHE A 191 -23.75 5.64 -4.55
CA PHE A 191 -22.35 6.07 -4.60
C PHE A 191 -21.37 5.11 -3.88
N PRO A 192 -21.62 4.64 -2.65
CA PRO A 192 -20.85 3.57 -2.01
C PRO A 192 -20.77 2.28 -2.82
N LEU A 193 -21.85 1.85 -3.48
CA LEU A 193 -21.81 0.65 -4.32
C LEU A 193 -20.88 0.85 -5.52
N PHE A 194 -20.93 2.01 -6.18
CA PHE A 194 -19.96 2.37 -7.21
C PHE A 194 -18.55 2.54 -6.66
N LEU A 195 -18.40 3.02 -5.43
CA LEU A 195 -17.11 3.13 -4.75
C LEU A 195 -16.52 1.75 -4.47
N ILE A 196 -17.31 0.77 -4.03
CA ILE A 196 -16.88 -0.64 -3.86
C ILE A 196 -16.46 -1.24 -5.21
N LEU A 197 -17.27 -1.06 -6.27
CA LEU A 197 -16.95 -1.53 -7.61
C LEU A 197 -15.67 -0.89 -8.15
N GLY A 198 -15.52 0.41 -7.97
CA GLY A 198 -14.33 1.14 -8.40
C GLY A 198 -13.11 0.81 -7.54
N ALA A 199 -13.28 0.51 -6.25
CA ALA A 199 -12.22 0.03 -5.37
C ALA A 199 -11.73 -1.36 -5.82
N TRP A 200 -12.63 -2.24 -6.26
CA TRP A 200 -12.24 -3.49 -6.92
C TRP A 200 -11.34 -3.21 -8.14
N ALA A 201 -11.74 -2.29 -9.03
CA ALA A 201 -10.92 -1.91 -10.17
C ALA A 201 -9.56 -1.32 -9.72
N HIS A 202 -9.56 -0.45 -8.71
CA HIS A 202 -8.37 0.20 -8.16
C HIS A 202 -7.30 -0.78 -7.69
N VAL A 203 -7.71 -1.90 -7.09
CA VAL A 203 -6.81 -2.94 -6.57
C VAL A 203 -6.63 -4.14 -7.50
N ASN A 204 -7.34 -4.22 -8.63
CA ASN A 204 -7.40 -5.42 -9.48
C ASN A 204 -6.04 -5.87 -10.04
N ARG A 205 -5.09 -4.94 -10.21
CA ARG A 205 -3.72 -5.25 -10.71
C ARG A 205 -2.73 -5.59 -9.60
N ILE A 206 -3.19 -5.73 -8.37
CA ILE A 206 -2.38 -5.97 -7.19
C ILE A 206 -2.71 -7.38 -6.67
N SER A 207 -1.70 -8.24 -6.54
CA SER A 207 -1.91 -9.62 -6.06
C SER A 207 -1.85 -9.69 -4.53
N GLY A 208 -2.77 -10.40 -3.88
CA GLY A 208 -2.78 -10.49 -2.41
C GLY A 208 -3.02 -9.13 -1.75
N VAL A 209 -4.14 -8.49 -2.08
CA VAL A 209 -4.53 -7.20 -1.48
C VAL A 209 -4.85 -7.42 0.01
N ASP A 210 -4.33 -6.53 0.86
CA ASP A 210 -4.70 -6.51 2.27
C ASP A 210 -6.08 -5.88 2.41
N HIS A 211 -7.11 -6.71 2.57
CA HIS A 211 -8.49 -6.25 2.77
C HIS A 211 -8.75 -5.69 4.18
N MET A 212 -7.84 -5.97 5.11
CA MET A 212 -7.89 -5.56 6.50
C MET A 212 -6.49 -5.14 6.94
N PRO A 213 -6.34 -4.09 7.77
CA PRO A 213 -5.07 -3.77 8.41
C PRO A 213 -4.66 -4.88 9.39
N ALA A 214 -3.46 -4.76 9.96
CA ALA A 214 -3.00 -5.66 11.01
C ALA A 214 -4.06 -5.79 12.13
N LYS A 215 -4.26 -7.00 12.67
CA LYS A 215 -5.37 -7.30 13.60
C LYS A 215 -5.41 -6.37 14.81
N ARG A 216 -4.25 -6.04 15.38
CA ARG A 216 -4.15 -5.15 16.55
C ARG A 216 -4.54 -3.72 16.18
N LEU A 217 -4.09 -3.24 15.02
CA LEU A 217 -4.48 -1.94 14.48
C LEU A 217 -5.99 -1.88 14.16
N ALA A 218 -6.57 -2.92 13.56
CA ALA A 218 -8.00 -2.99 13.26
C ALA A 218 -8.85 -2.87 14.53
N TRP A 219 -8.62 -3.74 15.52
CA TRP A 219 -9.35 -3.73 16.78
C TRP A 219 -9.12 -2.48 17.60
N GLY A 220 -7.88 -1.98 17.66
CA GLY A 220 -7.54 -0.73 18.34
C GLY A 220 -8.28 0.46 17.74
N THR A 221 -8.33 0.54 16.41
CA THR A 221 -9.06 1.60 15.69
C THR A 221 -10.57 1.48 15.94
N PHE A 222 -11.15 0.29 15.79
CA PHE A 222 -12.57 0.06 16.04
C PHE A 222 -12.98 0.44 17.45
N LEU A 223 -12.22 -0.01 18.45
CA LEU A 223 -12.47 0.29 19.85
C LEU A 223 -12.35 1.80 20.11
N THR A 224 -11.38 2.47 19.48
CA THR A 224 -11.24 3.93 19.58
C THR A 224 -12.48 4.63 19.03
N LEU A 225 -12.95 4.26 17.83
CA LEU A 225 -14.16 4.83 17.25
C LEU A 225 -15.41 4.53 18.11
N LEU A 226 -15.49 3.34 18.70
CA LEU A 226 -16.58 2.96 19.59
C LEU A 226 -16.57 3.79 20.89
N VAL A 227 -15.40 3.98 21.48
CA VAL A 227 -15.22 4.83 22.68
C VAL A 227 -15.57 6.27 22.35
N LEU A 228 -15.14 6.80 21.20
CA LEU A 228 -15.53 8.14 20.74
C LEU A 228 -17.04 8.25 20.54
N SER A 229 -17.66 7.21 19.96
CA SER A 229 -19.12 7.15 19.77
C SER A 229 -19.91 7.17 21.07
N LEU A 230 -19.34 6.61 22.15
CA LEU A 230 -19.94 6.62 23.48
C LEU A 230 -19.66 7.92 24.25
N ALA A 231 -18.43 8.44 24.16
CA ALA A 231 -17.99 9.61 24.91
C ALA A 231 -18.51 10.92 24.30
N ILE A 232 -18.58 10.98 22.97
CA ILE A 232 -19.00 12.14 22.20
C ILE A 232 -19.98 11.64 21.12
N PRO A 233 -21.23 11.35 21.47
CA PRO A 233 -22.20 10.89 20.48
C PRO A 233 -22.49 11.98 19.42
N ALA A 234 -22.76 11.55 18.19
CA ALA A 234 -23.17 12.42 17.11
C ALA A 234 -24.63 12.86 17.32
N HIS A 235 -24.86 14.17 17.40
CA HIS A 235 -26.19 14.76 17.53
C HIS A 235 -26.58 15.51 16.26
N SER A 236 -27.88 15.57 15.97
CA SER A 236 -28.43 16.44 14.93
C SER A 236 -28.58 17.87 15.46
N ASP A 237 -28.48 18.85 14.57
CA ASP A 237 -28.96 20.20 14.85
C ASP A 237 -30.50 20.24 14.85
N ALA A 238 -31.08 21.43 15.09
CA ALA A 238 -32.52 21.62 14.94
C ALA A 238 -32.99 21.26 13.53
N GLN A 239 -34.25 20.83 13.41
CA GLN A 239 -34.86 20.46 12.13
C GLN A 239 -34.74 21.59 11.10
N ALA A 240 -34.53 21.22 9.84
CA ALA A 240 -34.55 22.15 8.73
C ALA A 240 -35.89 22.92 8.67
N ASP A 241 -35.79 24.23 8.45
CA ASP A 241 -36.94 25.11 8.26
C ASP A 241 -36.66 25.95 7.01
N LEU A 242 -37.32 25.61 5.90
CA LEU A 242 -37.13 26.26 4.60
C LEU A 242 -37.62 27.71 4.58
N MET A 243 -38.38 28.13 5.61
CA MET A 243 -38.77 29.53 5.79
C MET A 243 -37.68 30.37 6.47
N GLN A 244 -36.59 29.74 6.94
CA GLN A 244 -35.46 30.40 7.58
C GLN A 244 -34.16 30.10 6.85
N VAL A 245 -33.34 31.13 6.66
CA VAL A 245 -31.96 30.94 6.20
C VAL A 245 -31.09 30.60 7.41
N PRO A 246 -30.37 29.47 7.42
CA PRO A 246 -29.52 29.09 8.55
C PRO A 246 -28.26 29.97 8.59
N LEU A 247 -28.16 30.89 9.56
CA LEU A 247 -27.08 31.89 9.67
C LEU A 247 -25.98 31.56 10.69
N ASP A 248 -26.13 30.51 11.52
CA ASP A 248 -25.17 30.14 12.59
C ASP A 248 -25.01 28.62 12.74
N THR A 249 -24.72 27.93 11.63
CA THR A 249 -24.63 26.46 11.60
C THR A 249 -23.23 25.97 11.95
N ARG A 250 -23.13 24.92 12.78
CA ARG A 250 -21.83 24.31 13.11
C ARG A 250 -21.37 23.48 11.91
N ILE A 251 -20.42 24.01 11.15
CA ILE A 251 -19.91 23.33 9.96
C ILE A 251 -18.95 22.19 10.33
N ASP A 252 -19.17 21.03 9.72
CA ASP A 252 -18.15 19.99 9.65
C ASP A 252 -17.12 20.34 8.58
N TRP A 253 -15.94 20.77 9.02
CA TRP A 253 -14.87 21.21 8.14
C TRP A 253 -14.21 20.08 7.34
N LEU A 254 -14.40 18.81 7.70
CA LEU A 254 -13.74 17.73 6.98
C LEU A 254 -14.51 17.36 5.71
N ALA A 255 -15.83 17.22 5.82
CA ALA A 255 -16.68 16.84 4.70
C ALA A 255 -17.31 18.02 3.96
N LEU A 256 -17.54 19.16 4.63
CA LEU A 256 -18.35 20.25 4.08
C LEU A 256 -17.56 21.53 3.78
N PHE A 257 -16.22 21.53 3.86
CA PHE A 257 -15.41 22.76 3.71
C PHE A 257 -15.62 23.52 2.39
N LEU A 258 -16.07 22.86 1.32
CA LEU A 258 -16.35 23.54 0.05
C LEU A 258 -17.56 24.48 0.14
N ASN A 259 -18.56 24.15 0.98
CA ASN A 259 -19.77 24.96 1.12
C ASN A 259 -19.49 26.37 1.70
N PRO A 260 -18.84 26.54 2.87
CA PRO A 260 -18.48 27.88 3.35
C PRO A 260 -17.44 28.56 2.46
N LEU A 261 -16.49 27.81 1.88
CA LEU A 261 -15.49 28.38 0.96
C LEU A 261 -16.14 29.07 -0.24
N MET A 262 -17.26 28.54 -0.74
CA MET A 262 -18.04 29.15 -1.83
C MET A 262 -18.53 30.55 -1.45
N TYR A 263 -19.10 30.72 -0.26
CA TYR A 263 -19.63 32.00 0.22
C TYR A 263 -18.52 33.01 0.56
N GLU A 264 -17.36 32.53 1.03
CA GLU A 264 -16.19 33.37 1.32
C GLU A 264 -15.42 33.79 0.06
N THR A 265 -15.57 33.05 -1.04
CA THR A 265 -14.84 33.32 -2.29
C THR A 265 -15.79 33.48 -3.48
N SER A 266 -16.09 32.39 -4.19
CA SER A 266 -17.15 32.28 -5.19
C SER A 266 -17.30 30.81 -5.62
N ALA A 267 -18.44 30.46 -6.22
CA ALA A 267 -18.62 29.16 -6.86
C ALA A 267 -17.56 28.86 -7.93
N GLY A 268 -17.17 29.87 -8.73
CA GLY A 268 -16.13 29.73 -9.74
C GLY A 268 -14.75 29.41 -9.15
N THR A 269 -14.40 30.04 -8.03
CA THR A 269 -13.17 29.74 -7.29
C THR A 269 -13.17 28.30 -6.79
N VAL A 270 -14.27 27.84 -6.19
CA VAL A 270 -14.41 26.46 -5.71
C VAL A 270 -14.24 25.46 -6.84
N TRP A 271 -14.95 25.62 -7.97
CA TRP A 271 -14.80 24.74 -9.11
C TRP A 271 -13.39 24.77 -9.72
N ALA A 272 -12.76 25.95 -9.80
CA ALA A 272 -11.38 26.07 -10.26
C ALA A 272 -10.42 25.28 -9.36
N LEU A 273 -10.60 25.31 -8.03
CA LEU A 273 -9.80 24.52 -7.10
C LEU A 273 -10.05 23.02 -7.23
N VAL A 274 -11.32 22.60 -7.29
CA VAL A 274 -11.69 21.18 -7.36
C VAL A 274 -11.26 20.54 -8.68
N PHE A 275 -11.57 21.19 -9.82
CA PHE A 275 -11.12 20.71 -11.14
C PHE A 275 -9.62 20.90 -11.32
N GLY A 276 -9.02 21.97 -10.79
CA GLY A 276 -7.58 22.17 -10.81
C GLY A 276 -6.83 21.08 -10.05
N PHE A 277 -7.31 20.69 -8.86
CA PHE A 277 -6.76 19.58 -8.10
C PHE A 277 -6.95 18.24 -8.82
N THR A 278 -8.14 17.99 -9.38
CA THR A 278 -8.40 16.78 -10.17
C THR A 278 -7.48 16.70 -11.39
N LEU A 279 -7.33 17.80 -12.13
CA LEU A 279 -6.43 17.89 -13.28
C LEU A 279 -4.97 17.72 -12.86
N LEU A 280 -4.57 18.26 -11.71
CA LEU A 280 -3.24 18.02 -11.14
C LEU A 280 -2.99 16.53 -10.92
N LEU A 281 -3.93 15.81 -10.29
CA LEU A 281 -3.81 14.37 -10.09
C LEU A 281 -3.70 13.59 -11.42
N ILE A 282 -4.45 14.01 -12.45
CA ILE A 282 -4.40 13.42 -13.80
C ILE A 282 -3.09 13.74 -14.52
N ALA A 283 -2.55 14.96 -14.34
CA ALA A 283 -1.36 15.43 -15.04
C ALA A 283 -0.05 14.93 -14.39
N LEU A 284 -0.05 14.63 -13.09
CA LEU A 284 1.12 14.16 -12.35
C LEU A 284 1.84 12.98 -13.04
N PRO A 285 1.16 11.90 -13.50
CA PRO A 285 1.80 10.81 -14.21
C PRO A 285 2.45 11.20 -15.55
N LEU A 286 1.99 12.29 -16.20
CA LEU A 286 2.48 12.76 -17.50
C LEU A 286 3.80 13.55 -17.39
N LEU A 287 4.21 13.92 -16.19
CA LEU A 287 5.46 14.65 -15.98
C LEU A 287 6.67 13.82 -16.44
N PRO A 288 7.68 14.44 -17.10
CA PRO A 288 8.87 13.74 -17.57
C PRO A 288 9.59 13.02 -16.43
N ARG A 289 9.99 11.77 -16.68
CA ARG A 289 10.66 10.91 -15.71
C ARG A 289 11.96 10.35 -16.22
N GLY A 290 12.77 9.84 -15.28
CA GLY A 290 13.93 9.02 -15.59
C GLY A 290 13.56 7.76 -16.38
N THR A 291 14.58 7.09 -16.89
CA THR A 291 14.42 5.87 -17.70
C THR A 291 13.72 4.77 -16.91
N ARG A 292 12.75 4.10 -17.56
CA ARG A 292 12.07 2.94 -16.97
C ARG A 292 13.11 1.84 -16.69
N PRO A 293 13.14 1.25 -15.48
CA PRO A 293 14.06 0.16 -15.19
C PRO A 293 13.77 -1.05 -16.09
N ALA A 294 14.81 -1.81 -16.41
CA ALA A 294 14.67 -3.03 -17.19
C ALA A 294 13.79 -4.06 -16.45
N VAL A 295 12.83 -4.63 -17.19
CA VAL A 295 11.88 -5.63 -16.69
C VAL A 295 12.50 -7.03 -16.66
N ALA A 296 11.90 -7.93 -15.89
CA ALA A 296 12.33 -9.32 -15.85
C ALA A 296 12.21 -9.96 -17.25
N LYS A 297 13.20 -10.78 -17.63
CA LYS A 297 13.20 -11.50 -18.91
C LYS A 297 13.20 -13.00 -18.67
N VAL A 298 12.39 -13.71 -19.45
CA VAL A 298 12.28 -15.17 -19.40
C VAL A 298 13.18 -15.77 -20.46
N ASP A 299 13.96 -16.76 -20.06
CA ASP A 299 14.75 -17.60 -20.96
C ASP A 299 13.97 -18.89 -21.24
N ALA A 300 13.48 -19.05 -22.48
CA ALA A 300 12.63 -20.18 -22.84
C ALA A 300 13.31 -21.55 -22.63
N PRO A 301 14.58 -21.77 -23.05
CA PRO A 301 15.26 -23.04 -22.82
C PRO A 301 15.35 -23.44 -21.34
N ASN A 302 15.62 -22.49 -20.44
CA ASN A 302 15.80 -22.72 -19.01
C ASN A 302 14.53 -22.55 -18.17
N CYS A 303 13.41 -22.09 -18.76
CA CYS A 303 12.11 -22.05 -18.10
C CYS A 303 11.49 -23.45 -18.07
N ASN A 304 11.18 -23.93 -16.86
CA ASN A 304 10.54 -25.24 -16.66
C ASN A 304 9.03 -25.17 -16.41
N GLY A 305 8.43 -23.96 -16.45
CA GLY A 305 7.00 -23.80 -16.27
C GLY A 305 6.47 -24.03 -14.85
N CYS A 306 7.32 -24.05 -13.82
CA CYS A 306 6.92 -24.39 -12.44
C CYS A 306 5.97 -23.40 -11.73
N ARG A 307 5.64 -22.26 -12.34
CA ARG A 307 4.70 -21.23 -11.86
C ARG A 307 5.09 -20.47 -10.57
N ARG A 308 6.24 -20.72 -9.94
CA ARG A 308 6.64 -19.98 -8.72
C ARG A 308 6.77 -18.48 -8.96
N CYS A 309 7.34 -18.07 -10.09
CA CYS A 309 7.43 -16.66 -10.48
C CYS A 309 6.06 -15.99 -10.68
N TYR A 310 5.06 -16.76 -11.15
CA TYR A 310 3.66 -16.32 -11.24
C TYR A 310 3.04 -16.13 -9.84
N MET A 311 3.20 -17.11 -8.95
CA MET A 311 2.65 -17.06 -7.58
C MET A 311 3.30 -15.99 -6.69
N ASP A 312 4.58 -15.67 -6.93
CA ASP A 312 5.34 -14.73 -6.11
C ASP A 312 5.24 -13.28 -6.62
N CYS A 313 4.72 -13.06 -7.82
CA CYS A 313 4.61 -11.72 -8.40
C CYS A 313 3.56 -10.87 -7.66
N PRO A 314 3.92 -9.76 -6.98
CA PRO A 314 2.95 -8.93 -6.26
C PRO A 314 2.03 -8.10 -7.16
N TYR A 315 2.26 -8.10 -8.46
CA TYR A 315 1.69 -7.15 -9.43
C TYR A 315 1.01 -7.83 -10.61
N ALA A 316 0.79 -9.15 -10.52
CA ALA A 316 0.27 -9.97 -11.63
C ALA A 316 1.00 -9.77 -12.97
N ALA A 317 2.28 -9.37 -12.93
CA ALA A 317 3.07 -9.05 -14.12
C ALA A 317 3.64 -10.29 -14.81
N VAL A 318 3.62 -11.44 -14.14
CA VAL A 318 3.99 -12.73 -14.72
C VAL A 318 2.70 -13.48 -14.98
N THR A 319 2.54 -14.04 -16.17
CA THR A 319 1.46 -14.99 -16.53
C THR A 319 2.08 -16.27 -17.07
N MET A 320 1.26 -17.33 -17.21
CA MET A 320 1.71 -18.62 -17.75
C MET A 320 1.06 -18.84 -19.12
N ALA A 321 1.88 -19.08 -20.14
CA ALA A 321 1.44 -19.40 -21.50
C ALA A 321 1.91 -20.81 -21.90
N PRO A 322 1.34 -21.45 -22.95
CA PRO A 322 1.90 -22.67 -23.53
C PRO A 322 3.34 -22.44 -23.99
N HIS A 323 4.23 -23.39 -23.70
CA HIS A 323 5.63 -23.30 -24.14
C HIS A 323 5.72 -23.50 -25.66
N PRO A 324 6.45 -22.65 -26.42
CA PRO A 324 6.52 -22.74 -27.88
C PRO A 324 7.11 -24.08 -28.36
N ASP A 325 8.22 -24.52 -27.75
CA ASP A 325 8.97 -25.70 -28.21
C ASP A 325 8.71 -27.00 -27.41
N LYS A 326 7.98 -26.94 -26.29
CA LYS A 326 7.79 -28.07 -25.37
C LYS A 326 6.31 -28.34 -25.20
N PRO A 327 5.73 -29.26 -25.99
CA PRO A 327 4.32 -29.65 -25.84
C PRO A 327 4.02 -30.05 -24.39
N LYS A 328 2.83 -29.69 -23.90
CA LYS A 328 2.36 -29.90 -22.51
C LYS A 328 3.10 -29.11 -21.41
N HIS A 329 4.12 -28.32 -21.75
CA HIS A 329 4.78 -27.43 -20.79
C HIS A 329 4.22 -26.01 -20.90
N GLN A 330 4.37 -25.25 -19.82
CA GLN A 330 4.09 -23.83 -19.80
C GLN A 330 5.40 -23.03 -19.71
N ILE A 331 5.33 -21.77 -20.12
CA ILE A 331 6.39 -20.78 -20.00
C ILE A 331 5.84 -19.56 -19.29
N ALA A 332 6.69 -18.93 -18.47
CA ALA A 332 6.36 -17.64 -17.90
C ALA A 332 6.40 -16.55 -18.98
N VAL A 333 5.47 -15.61 -18.94
CA VAL A 333 5.46 -14.41 -19.80
C VAL A 333 5.42 -13.20 -18.89
N VAL A 334 6.31 -12.24 -19.12
CA VAL A 334 6.38 -11.01 -18.34
C VAL A 334 5.70 -9.89 -19.12
N ASP A 335 4.64 -9.34 -18.54
CA ASP A 335 4.04 -8.10 -18.98
C ASP A 335 4.93 -6.94 -18.53
N ALA A 336 5.57 -6.30 -19.50
CA ALA A 336 6.48 -5.19 -19.23
C ALA A 336 5.76 -4.03 -18.53
N ASP A 337 4.48 -3.79 -18.82
CA ASP A 337 3.71 -2.67 -18.30
C ASP A 337 3.35 -2.84 -16.83
N ASN A 338 3.09 -4.06 -16.40
CA ASN A 338 2.80 -4.38 -15.00
C ASN A 338 4.07 -4.70 -14.17
N CYS A 339 5.22 -4.93 -14.81
CA CYS A 339 6.45 -5.31 -14.11
C CYS A 339 7.06 -4.14 -13.32
N ALA A 340 7.11 -4.30 -11.99
CA ALA A 340 7.77 -3.36 -11.08
C ALA A 340 9.31 -3.44 -11.05
N ALA A 341 9.92 -4.31 -11.88
CA ALA A 341 11.36 -4.57 -11.92
C ALA A 341 11.99 -4.95 -10.56
N CYS A 342 11.21 -5.52 -9.63
CA CYS A 342 11.66 -5.85 -8.27
C CYS A 342 12.55 -7.09 -8.16
N GLY A 343 12.53 -7.98 -9.16
CA GLY A 343 13.31 -9.23 -9.15
C GLY A 343 12.78 -10.34 -8.23
N ILE A 344 11.65 -10.17 -7.54
CA ILE A 344 11.07 -11.20 -6.64
C ILE A 344 10.86 -12.55 -7.35
N CYS A 345 10.47 -12.51 -8.62
CA CYS A 345 10.30 -13.69 -9.47
C CYS A 345 11.61 -14.45 -9.72
N VAL A 346 12.74 -13.74 -9.76
CA VAL A 346 14.08 -14.33 -9.93
C VAL A 346 14.49 -15.09 -8.68
N GLY A 347 14.21 -14.54 -7.49
CA GLY A 347 14.44 -15.22 -6.21
C GLY A 347 13.55 -16.45 -6.02
N ALA A 348 12.40 -16.50 -6.70
CA ALA A 348 11.48 -17.64 -6.70
C ALA A 348 11.86 -18.74 -7.71
N CYS A 349 12.71 -18.43 -8.69
CA CYS A 349 12.97 -19.31 -9.82
C CYS A 349 13.90 -20.47 -9.41
N PRO A 350 13.48 -21.75 -9.56
CA PRO A 350 14.30 -22.90 -9.17
C PRO A 350 15.65 -23.00 -9.91
N SER A 351 15.71 -22.42 -11.12
CA SER A 351 16.93 -22.40 -11.93
C SER A 351 17.95 -21.35 -11.47
N SER A 352 17.59 -20.42 -10.57
CA SER A 352 18.48 -19.42 -9.97
C SER A 352 19.41 -19.98 -8.89
N THR A 353 19.51 -21.30 -8.77
CA THR A 353 20.42 -21.92 -7.81
C THR A 353 21.88 -21.82 -8.26
N PRO A 354 22.80 -21.35 -7.40
CA PRO A 354 24.21 -21.16 -7.76
C PRO A 354 24.99 -22.47 -7.93
N PHE A 355 24.42 -23.60 -7.50
CA PHE A 355 25.04 -24.94 -7.53
C PHE A 355 25.00 -25.65 -8.90
N ARG A 356 24.47 -25.00 -9.95
CA ARG A 356 24.48 -25.59 -11.31
C ARG A 356 25.89 -25.58 -11.90
N SER A 357 26.26 -26.69 -12.52
CA SER A 357 27.63 -26.94 -13.05
C SER A 357 28.03 -26.02 -14.21
N GLY A 358 27.10 -25.65 -15.10
CA GLY A 358 27.40 -24.94 -16.36
C GLY A 358 28.08 -23.59 -16.19
N GLU A 359 29.15 -23.34 -16.98
CA GLU A 359 30.10 -22.21 -16.87
C GLU A 359 29.40 -20.87 -16.60
N ALA A 360 28.46 -20.51 -17.48
CA ALA A 360 27.50 -19.43 -17.27
C ALA A 360 26.18 -19.97 -16.71
N LEU A 361 25.69 -19.37 -15.62
CA LEU A 361 24.40 -19.69 -15.00
C LEU A 361 23.28 -18.95 -15.73
N VAL A 362 22.62 -19.64 -16.65
CA VAL A 362 21.42 -19.11 -17.32
C VAL A 362 20.17 -19.55 -16.56
N THR A 363 19.41 -18.60 -16.06
CA THR A 363 18.18 -18.84 -15.30
C THR A 363 16.96 -18.71 -16.22
N GLY A 364 15.87 -19.40 -15.92
CA GLY A 364 14.62 -19.34 -16.67
C GLY A 364 13.89 -18.01 -16.56
N ILE A 365 14.20 -17.18 -15.55
CA ILE A 365 13.75 -15.78 -15.47
C ILE A 365 14.78 -14.99 -14.68
N ASP A 366 15.22 -13.86 -15.22
CA ASP A 366 16.27 -13.02 -14.63
C ASP A 366 16.00 -11.52 -14.77
N MET A 367 16.73 -10.70 -14.02
CA MET A 367 16.76 -9.24 -14.19
C MET A 367 18.00 -8.83 -14.99
N PRO A 368 17.85 -8.22 -16.18
CA PRO A 368 18.98 -7.86 -17.04
C PRO A 368 20.05 -6.97 -16.37
N GLN A 369 19.62 -6.12 -15.44
CA GLN A 369 20.46 -5.17 -14.72
C GLN A 369 21.23 -5.78 -13.54
N GLN A 370 20.81 -6.94 -13.02
CA GLN A 370 21.54 -7.65 -11.95
C GLN A 370 21.41 -9.17 -12.11
N PRO A 371 21.94 -9.77 -13.20
CA PRO A 371 21.75 -11.19 -13.49
C PRO A 371 22.27 -12.10 -12.37
N ILE A 372 21.66 -13.26 -12.19
CA ILE A 372 22.07 -14.21 -11.14
C ILE A 372 23.48 -14.78 -11.40
N ASN A 373 23.89 -14.93 -12.66
CA ASN A 373 25.26 -15.31 -12.97
C ASN A 373 26.29 -14.28 -12.49
N ALA A 374 26.00 -12.99 -12.66
CA ALA A 374 26.88 -11.91 -12.20
C ALA A 374 26.99 -11.92 -10.66
N LEU A 375 25.86 -12.13 -9.96
CA LEU A 375 25.87 -12.29 -8.50
C LEU A 375 26.74 -13.47 -8.06
N ARG A 376 26.68 -14.61 -8.75
CA ARG A 376 27.53 -15.78 -8.45
C ARG A 376 29.01 -15.46 -8.64
N GLN A 377 29.38 -14.89 -9.78
CA GLN A 377 30.77 -14.55 -10.09
C GLN A 377 31.34 -13.52 -9.11
N GLU A 378 30.56 -12.47 -8.81
CA GLU A 378 30.95 -11.44 -7.85
C GLU A 378 31.10 -12.01 -6.44
N LEU A 379 30.20 -12.90 -6.03
CA LEU A 379 30.29 -13.58 -4.74
C LEU A 379 31.54 -14.45 -4.62
N GLU A 380 31.83 -15.29 -5.63
CA GLU A 380 33.04 -16.11 -5.69
C GLU A 380 34.30 -15.22 -5.60
N GLN A 381 34.35 -14.15 -6.39
CA GLN A 381 35.48 -13.22 -6.43
C GLN A 381 35.68 -12.49 -5.09
N ARG A 382 34.63 -11.93 -4.51
CA ARG A 382 34.73 -11.18 -3.25
C ARG A 382 35.04 -12.10 -2.07
N LEU A 383 34.46 -13.29 -2.01
CA LEU A 383 34.80 -14.28 -0.97
C LEU A 383 36.29 -14.67 -0.99
N ALA A 384 36.86 -14.84 -2.19
CA ALA A 384 38.28 -15.12 -2.34
C ALA A 384 39.16 -13.95 -1.85
N ALA A 385 38.68 -12.71 -1.97
CA ALA A 385 39.38 -11.51 -1.52
C ALA A 385 39.21 -11.21 -0.03
N LEU A 386 38.21 -11.80 0.65
CA LEU A 386 37.99 -11.57 2.09
C LEU A 386 39.16 -12.09 2.93
N ALA A 387 39.64 -11.24 3.82
CA ALA A 387 40.68 -11.51 4.80
C ALA A 387 40.12 -11.39 6.22
N GLY A 388 40.92 -11.73 7.23
CA GLY A 388 40.50 -11.63 8.64
C GLY A 388 39.99 -12.94 9.25
N ARG A 389 39.71 -12.88 10.55
CA ARG A 389 39.36 -14.05 11.38
C ARG A 389 37.95 -14.56 11.11
N THR A 390 37.02 -13.66 10.81
CA THR A 390 35.58 -13.93 10.71
C THR A 390 35.05 -13.29 9.43
N LYS A 391 34.78 -14.11 8.42
CA LYS A 391 34.35 -13.62 7.09
C LYS A 391 32.83 -13.56 7.02
N ILE A 392 32.26 -12.39 6.72
CA ILE A 392 30.80 -12.19 6.69
C ILE A 392 30.37 -11.73 5.30
N VAL A 393 29.26 -12.27 4.81
CA VAL A 393 28.58 -11.77 3.60
C VAL A 393 27.29 -11.08 3.99
N VAL A 394 27.07 -9.88 3.48
CA VAL A 394 25.85 -9.09 3.71
C VAL A 394 25.08 -8.94 2.40
N PHE A 395 23.82 -9.37 2.36
CA PHE A 395 22.91 -9.07 1.25
C PHE A 395 21.87 -8.05 1.70
N GLY A 396 21.82 -6.90 1.03
CA GLY A 396 20.86 -5.83 1.34
C GLY A 396 19.97 -5.45 0.17
N CYS A 397 18.90 -4.72 0.45
CA CYS A 397 18.05 -4.13 -0.59
C CYS A 397 18.37 -2.64 -0.80
N ALA A 398 18.27 -2.17 -2.04
CA ALA A 398 18.59 -0.78 -2.41
C ALA A 398 17.65 0.26 -1.78
N SER A 399 16.50 -0.17 -1.25
CA SER A 399 15.55 0.71 -0.55
C SER A 399 15.66 0.67 0.97
N GLY A 400 16.50 -0.22 1.53
CA GLY A 400 16.76 -0.32 2.95
C GLY A 400 17.97 0.52 3.38
N ALA A 401 18.55 0.20 4.53
CA ALA A 401 19.83 0.77 4.93
C ALA A 401 20.94 0.45 3.92
N ASP A 402 21.83 1.42 3.71
CA ASP A 402 22.94 1.29 2.76
C ASP A 402 23.96 0.26 3.27
N VAL A 403 23.95 -0.92 2.65
CA VAL A 403 24.89 -2.00 3.01
C VAL A 403 26.29 -1.78 2.45
N ALA A 404 26.47 -0.94 1.43
CA ALA A 404 27.80 -0.68 0.87
C ALA A 404 28.71 -0.03 1.92
N ALA A 405 28.14 0.76 2.84
CA ALA A 405 28.86 1.34 3.97
C ALA A 405 29.38 0.32 5.01
N LEU A 406 28.95 -0.95 4.93
CA LEU A 406 29.39 -2.04 5.81
C LEU A 406 30.58 -2.81 5.24
N GLU A 407 30.97 -2.53 4.00
CA GLU A 407 32.07 -3.23 3.32
C GLU A 407 33.40 -2.98 4.05
N SER A 408 34.14 -4.06 4.31
CA SER A 408 35.42 -4.04 5.01
C SER A 408 36.26 -5.25 4.62
N ALA A 409 37.50 -5.34 5.12
CA ALA A 409 38.44 -6.41 4.76
C ALA A 409 37.89 -7.83 5.00
N ASP A 410 36.96 -7.98 5.93
CA ASP A 410 36.35 -9.23 6.34
C ASP A 410 34.83 -9.31 6.06
N THR A 411 34.26 -8.28 5.43
CA THR A 411 32.83 -8.18 5.13
C THR A 411 32.58 -7.81 3.68
N ALA A 412 31.95 -8.69 2.92
CA ALA A 412 31.52 -8.40 1.55
C ALA A 412 30.03 -8.02 1.53
N ALA A 413 29.70 -6.82 1.05
CA ALA A 413 28.34 -6.32 0.98
C ALA A 413 27.79 -6.29 -0.46
N PHE A 414 26.56 -6.75 -0.63
CA PHE A 414 25.89 -6.88 -1.93
C PHE A 414 24.54 -6.16 -1.91
N THR A 415 24.44 -5.06 -2.66
CA THR A 415 23.18 -4.33 -2.83
C THR A 415 22.33 -4.93 -3.96
N ARG A 416 21.16 -5.46 -3.60
CA ARG A 416 20.16 -5.99 -4.54
C ARG A 416 19.05 -4.98 -4.77
N ILE A 417 18.37 -5.05 -5.91
CA ILE A 417 17.16 -4.23 -6.16
C ILE A 417 16.14 -4.39 -5.02
N CYS A 418 15.93 -5.64 -4.61
CA CYS A 418 15.04 -6.04 -3.53
C CYS A 418 15.65 -7.26 -2.83
N SER A 419 15.47 -7.37 -1.51
CA SER A 419 15.82 -8.59 -0.77
C SER A 419 15.11 -9.82 -1.33
N GLY A 420 13.86 -9.65 -1.79
CA GLY A 420 13.06 -10.73 -2.38
C GLY A 420 13.62 -11.29 -3.69
N MET A 421 14.57 -10.58 -4.33
CA MET A 421 15.30 -11.06 -5.50
C MET A 421 16.34 -12.13 -5.13
N LEU A 422 16.85 -12.15 -3.90
CA LEU A 422 17.88 -13.08 -3.47
C LEU A 422 17.32 -14.52 -3.43
N PRO A 423 17.83 -15.45 -4.25
CA PRO A 423 17.51 -16.86 -4.08
C PRO A 423 18.12 -17.34 -2.75
N PRO A 424 17.39 -18.03 -1.87
CA PRO A 424 17.90 -18.42 -0.55
C PRO A 424 19.09 -19.39 -0.61
N SER A 425 19.28 -20.07 -1.74
CA SER A 425 20.46 -20.92 -1.97
C SER A 425 21.78 -20.14 -2.02
N PHE A 426 21.76 -18.83 -2.25
CA PHE A 426 22.97 -18.00 -2.15
C PHE A 426 23.49 -17.86 -0.72
N VAL A 427 22.63 -18.01 0.29
CA VAL A 427 23.06 -18.07 1.70
C VAL A 427 23.91 -19.32 1.92
N GLU A 428 23.40 -20.47 1.51
CA GLU A 428 24.16 -21.73 1.59
C GLU A 428 25.45 -21.68 0.77
N TYR A 429 25.36 -21.10 -0.43
CA TYR A 429 26.49 -20.99 -1.34
C TYR A 429 27.61 -20.12 -0.77
N ALA A 430 27.29 -18.98 -0.15
CA ALA A 430 28.26 -18.13 0.52
C ALA A 430 28.96 -18.85 1.67
N LEU A 431 28.22 -19.57 2.50
CA LEU A 431 28.76 -20.35 3.62
C LEU A 431 29.70 -21.46 3.13
N ARG A 432 29.29 -22.22 2.10
CA ARG A 432 30.14 -23.26 1.48
C ARG A 432 31.34 -22.68 0.72
N GLY A 433 31.26 -21.41 0.31
CA GLY A 433 32.33 -20.67 -0.34
C GLY A 433 33.34 -20.05 0.62
N GLY A 434 33.17 -20.24 1.95
CA GLY A 434 34.13 -19.80 2.97
C GLY A 434 33.68 -18.61 3.81
N ALA A 435 32.43 -18.16 3.72
CA ALA A 435 31.87 -17.23 4.70
C ALA A 435 31.61 -17.95 6.03
N ASP A 436 31.96 -17.31 7.15
CA ASP A 436 31.61 -17.79 8.47
C ASP A 436 30.15 -17.52 8.82
N GLY A 437 29.60 -16.41 8.32
CA GLY A 437 28.18 -16.06 8.49
C GLY A 437 27.63 -15.23 7.33
N VAL A 438 26.31 -15.24 7.20
CA VAL A 438 25.57 -14.45 6.21
C VAL A 438 24.53 -13.59 6.92
N LEU A 439 24.55 -12.28 6.68
CA LEU A 439 23.52 -11.37 7.13
C LEU A 439 22.64 -10.99 5.93
N VAL A 440 21.33 -11.18 6.04
CA VAL A 440 20.36 -10.73 5.04
C VAL A 440 19.56 -9.59 5.64
N THR A 441 19.59 -8.43 4.98
CA THR A 441 18.85 -7.25 5.40
C THR A 441 17.83 -6.79 4.38
N GLY A 442 16.69 -6.34 4.88
CA GLY A 442 15.55 -5.88 4.09
C GLY A 442 14.86 -4.68 4.73
N CYS A 443 13.80 -4.21 4.09
CA CYS A 443 12.98 -3.12 4.62
C CYS A 443 12.26 -3.56 5.90
N ARG A 444 11.85 -2.60 6.74
CA ARG A 444 10.94 -2.88 7.86
C ARG A 444 9.59 -3.40 7.36
N GLU A 445 8.91 -4.16 8.21
CA GLU A 445 7.59 -4.74 7.89
C GLU A 445 6.61 -3.67 7.42
N GLY A 446 5.82 -3.96 6.37
CA GLY A 446 4.91 -3.00 5.76
C GLY A 446 5.58 -1.82 5.03
N GLY A 447 6.91 -1.74 5.03
CA GLY A 447 7.70 -0.68 4.39
C GLY A 447 8.15 -0.98 2.98
N CYS A 448 8.07 -2.24 2.55
CA CYS A 448 8.64 -2.67 1.29
C CYS A 448 8.04 -1.89 0.11
N PRO A 449 8.86 -1.17 -0.69
CA PRO A 449 8.36 -0.52 -1.91
C PRO A 449 7.76 -1.50 -2.91
N PHE A 450 8.19 -2.76 -2.84
CA PHE A 450 7.74 -3.86 -3.69
C PHE A 450 6.72 -4.79 -3.01
N ARG A 451 6.09 -4.33 -1.93
CA ARG A 451 5.06 -5.03 -1.13
C ARG A 451 5.55 -6.25 -0.37
N PHE A 452 5.87 -7.33 -1.06
CA PHE A 452 6.18 -8.62 -0.44
C PHE A 452 7.67 -8.98 -0.42
N GLY A 453 8.54 -8.05 -0.80
CA GLY A 453 9.97 -8.33 -0.92
C GLY A 453 10.63 -8.79 0.37
N ASP A 454 10.35 -8.11 1.48
CA ASP A 454 10.82 -8.47 2.82
C ASP A 454 10.12 -9.74 3.33
N ALA A 455 8.80 -9.81 3.21
CA ALA A 455 8.00 -10.94 3.66
C ALA A 455 8.38 -12.26 2.97
N TRP A 456 8.61 -12.25 1.65
CA TRP A 456 9.02 -13.44 0.90
C TRP A 456 10.44 -13.85 1.22
N THR A 457 11.37 -12.91 1.42
CA THR A 457 12.72 -13.24 1.90
C THR A 457 12.62 -13.93 3.24
N ALA A 458 11.94 -13.33 4.22
CA ALA A 458 11.80 -13.88 5.57
C ALA A 458 11.14 -15.27 5.54
N ALA A 459 10.06 -15.45 4.78
CA ALA A 459 9.38 -16.74 4.67
C ALA A 459 10.25 -17.84 4.02
N ARG A 460 11.06 -17.48 3.01
CA ARG A 460 11.98 -18.42 2.36
C ARG A 460 13.14 -18.81 3.30
N LEU A 461 13.67 -17.86 4.07
CA LEU A 461 14.74 -18.12 5.05
C LEU A 461 14.23 -18.92 6.26
N ALA A 462 13.02 -18.61 6.75
CA ALA A 462 12.31 -19.33 7.80
C ALA A 462 11.72 -20.69 7.35
N ARG A 463 11.88 -21.05 6.08
CA ARG A 463 11.43 -22.33 5.49
C ARG A 463 9.92 -22.52 5.43
N SER A 464 9.15 -21.44 5.45
CA SER A 464 7.70 -21.42 5.29
C SER A 464 7.24 -21.13 3.85
N ARG A 465 8.18 -20.84 2.93
CA ARG A 465 7.88 -20.58 1.50
C ARG A 465 8.94 -21.17 0.57
N GLU A 466 8.51 -21.73 -0.55
CA GLU A 466 9.37 -22.19 -1.65
C GLU A 466 9.87 -21.05 -2.56
N PRO A 467 11.09 -21.14 -3.13
CA PRO A 467 12.16 -22.02 -2.69
C PRO A 467 12.56 -21.66 -1.26
N HIS A 468 12.70 -22.66 -0.38
CA HIS A 468 13.14 -22.41 0.99
C HIS A 468 14.64 -22.59 1.14
N LEU A 469 15.21 -22.00 2.19
CA LEU A 469 16.57 -22.25 2.63
C LEU A 469 16.73 -23.74 3.00
N ARG A 470 17.86 -24.35 2.63
CA ARG A 470 18.10 -25.76 2.96
C ARG A 470 18.25 -25.97 4.47
N VAL A 471 17.75 -27.11 4.95
CA VAL A 471 17.77 -27.47 6.38
C VAL A 471 19.18 -27.53 6.96
N GLN A 472 20.17 -27.87 6.12
CA GLN A 472 21.59 -27.98 6.49
C GLN A 472 22.21 -26.64 6.90
N VAL A 473 21.66 -25.50 6.47
CA VAL A 473 22.19 -24.19 6.84
C VAL A 473 21.96 -23.96 8.35
N PRO A 474 23.01 -23.80 9.16
CA PRO A 474 22.87 -23.61 10.60
C PRO A 474 22.28 -22.24 10.92
N ALA A 475 21.30 -22.21 11.83
CA ALA A 475 20.64 -20.97 12.24
C ALA A 475 21.64 -19.94 12.83
N GLY A 476 22.65 -20.39 13.57
CA GLY A 476 23.67 -19.50 14.15
C GLY A 476 24.59 -18.82 13.12
N ARG A 477 24.57 -19.26 11.85
CA ARG A 477 25.39 -18.68 10.76
C ARG A 477 24.57 -17.82 9.79
N LEU A 478 23.29 -17.62 10.07
CA LEU A 478 22.40 -16.73 9.33
C LEU A 478 21.80 -15.71 10.28
N ARG A 479 21.93 -14.42 9.96
CA ARG A 479 21.24 -13.35 10.68
C ARG A 479 20.32 -12.60 9.72
N GLU A 480 19.06 -12.46 10.11
CA GLU A 480 18.14 -11.55 9.43
C GLU A 480 18.04 -10.25 10.24
N TYR A 481 18.08 -9.12 9.56
CA TYR A 481 17.88 -7.82 10.19
C TYR A 481 17.01 -6.93 9.29
N ARG A 482 16.11 -6.15 9.87
CA ARG A 482 15.23 -5.25 9.11
C ARG A 482 15.65 -3.82 9.38
N ALA A 483 16.14 -3.15 8.34
CA ALA A 483 16.70 -1.82 8.42
C ALA A 483 16.18 -0.94 7.28
N ASP A 484 15.44 0.11 7.64
CA ASP A 484 15.10 1.19 6.71
C ASP A 484 16.31 2.13 6.55
N PRO A 485 16.32 3.06 5.57
CA PRO A 485 17.49 3.91 5.29
C PRO A 485 18.05 4.69 6.49
N ALA A 486 17.22 4.97 7.50
CA ALA A 486 17.64 5.68 8.71
C ALA A 486 18.37 4.78 9.74
N ASP A 487 18.31 3.45 9.56
CA ASP A 487 18.78 2.46 10.52
C ASP A 487 20.24 2.03 10.28
N ALA A 488 21.02 2.78 9.49
CA ALA A 488 22.38 2.40 9.10
C ALA A 488 23.27 2.11 10.33
N ALA A 489 23.20 2.95 11.38
CA ALA A 489 23.95 2.74 12.61
C ALA A 489 23.50 1.48 13.37
N ALA A 490 22.19 1.24 13.43
CA ALA A 490 21.63 0.06 14.09
C ALA A 490 21.97 -1.23 13.34
N LEU A 491 21.98 -1.20 12.00
CA LEU A 491 22.42 -2.30 11.15
C LEU A 491 23.92 -2.59 11.34
N ALA A 492 24.76 -1.55 11.43
CA ALA A 492 26.19 -1.72 11.69
C ALA A 492 26.44 -2.35 13.08
N ALA A 493 25.68 -1.92 14.10
CA ALA A 493 25.73 -2.54 15.43
C ALA A 493 25.29 -4.01 15.40
N ALA A 494 24.21 -4.34 14.69
CA ALA A 494 23.74 -5.71 14.53
C ALA A 494 24.76 -6.61 13.79
N LEU A 495 25.49 -6.06 12.82
CA LEU A 495 26.58 -6.77 12.15
C LEU A 495 27.76 -7.04 13.11
N ALA A 496 28.12 -6.07 13.95
CA ALA A 496 29.18 -6.23 14.95
C ALA A 496 28.81 -7.25 16.03
N GLU A 497 27.56 -7.24 16.48
CA GLU A 497 27.00 -8.26 17.37
C GLU A 497 27.07 -9.65 16.71
N PHE A 498 26.61 -9.76 15.47
CA PHE A 498 26.65 -11.02 14.74
C PHE A 498 28.07 -11.56 14.56
N ARG A 499 29.05 -10.68 14.31
CA ARG A 499 30.47 -11.06 14.29
C ARG A 499 30.92 -11.65 15.62
N THR A 500 30.56 -10.99 16.72
CA THR A 500 30.90 -11.46 18.07
C THR A 500 30.28 -12.83 18.36
N ASP A 501 29.03 -13.05 17.95
CA ASP A 501 28.35 -14.34 18.08
C ASP A 501 29.07 -15.45 17.31
N LEU A 502 29.49 -15.18 16.07
CA LEU A 502 30.25 -16.14 15.25
C LEU A 502 31.61 -16.47 15.86
N GLU A 503 32.25 -15.50 16.50
CA GLU A 503 33.57 -15.63 17.11
C GLU A 503 33.57 -16.38 18.44
N THR A 504 32.46 -16.29 19.17
CA THR A 504 32.24 -16.96 20.46
C THR A 504 31.62 -18.35 20.29
N ALA A 505 30.98 -18.64 19.15
CA ALA A 505 30.48 -19.95 18.82
C ALA A 505 31.64 -20.97 18.70
N THR A 506 31.87 -21.73 19.78
CA THR A 506 32.87 -22.81 19.83
C THR A 506 32.35 -24.02 19.04
N GLY A 507 32.88 -24.28 17.85
CA GLY A 507 32.68 -25.56 17.15
C GLY A 507 32.71 -25.49 15.61
N ASP A 508 33.71 -26.16 15.03
CA ASP A 508 33.84 -26.39 13.58
C ASP A 508 32.72 -27.30 13.03
N ASP A 509 32.01 -28.04 13.90
CA ASP A 509 30.90 -28.96 13.57
C ASP A 509 29.69 -28.30 12.87
N SER A 510 29.59 -26.98 12.91
CA SER A 510 28.56 -26.23 12.19
C SER A 510 28.98 -25.79 10.77
N ARG A 511 30.25 -25.96 10.37
CA ARG A 511 30.71 -25.55 9.04
C ARG A 511 30.16 -26.48 7.98
N LEU A 512 29.60 -25.88 6.93
CA LEU A 512 29.15 -26.64 5.77
C LEU A 512 30.35 -27.14 4.97
N VAL A 513 30.23 -28.36 4.43
CA VAL A 513 31.24 -28.91 3.53
C VAL A 513 31.45 -27.96 2.35
N PRO A 514 32.71 -27.56 2.06
CA PRO A 514 33.00 -26.66 0.96
C PRO A 514 32.46 -27.19 -0.37
N TYR A 515 31.89 -26.28 -1.17
CA TYR A 515 31.43 -26.62 -2.52
C TYR A 515 32.50 -26.22 -3.52
N HIS A 516 33.18 -27.21 -4.08
CA HIS A 516 34.08 -27.01 -5.22
C HIS A 516 33.33 -27.29 -6.52
N ARG A 517 33.15 -26.25 -7.30
CA ARG A 517 32.60 -26.37 -8.65
C ARG A 517 33.59 -27.16 -9.51
N ARG A 518 33.14 -28.24 -10.14
CA ARG A 518 33.93 -28.91 -11.18
C ARG A 518 34.03 -27.96 -12.38
N THR A 519 35.20 -27.34 -12.58
CA THR A 519 35.54 -26.73 -13.87
C THR A 519 35.58 -27.85 -14.91
N ILE A 520 34.69 -27.79 -15.89
CA ILE A 520 34.78 -28.66 -17.05
C ILE A 520 35.97 -28.12 -17.84
N HIS A 521 37.16 -28.69 -17.64
CA HIS A 521 38.24 -28.52 -18.58
C HIS A 521 37.81 -29.20 -19.88
N HIS A 522 37.27 -28.43 -20.82
CA HIS A 522 37.25 -28.84 -22.21
C HIS A 522 38.71 -28.88 -22.67
N VAL A 523 39.32 -30.07 -22.56
CA VAL A 523 40.56 -30.38 -23.25
C VAL A 523 40.17 -30.49 -24.73
N HIS A 524 40.51 -29.42 -25.46
CA HIS A 524 40.61 -29.23 -26.91
C HIS A 524 39.59 -29.89 -27.85
#